data_AF-X0Y7R1-F1
#
_entry.id   AF-X0Y7R1-F1
#
_cell.length_a   1.000
_cell.length_b   1.000
_cell.length_c   1.000
_cell.angle_alpha   90.00
_cell.angle_beta   90.00
_cell.angle_gamma   90.00
#
_symmetry.space_group_name_H-M   'P 1'
#
loop_
_entity.id
_entity.type
_entity.pdbx_description
1 polymer ?
#
loop_
_entity_poly.entity_id
_entity_poly.type
_entity_poly.pdbx_seq_one_letter_code
_entity_poly.pdbx_strand_id
1 'polypeptide(L)'
;DIDAVYIGTPDHTHALITIAALKKGKHICCVKPLTRTIYESRKVVAEALKANVATQVTASANSTEAGCRTCEMIWDGAIGDVREVHIWSNRPLWPQGMTRPKGADPIPDTFDWNLWLGPARMRPFKDKWPPEHLTLDQISSGRSGRLAVYHPWNFRGWWDFGTGALGDMGCHHFNIPKRALKLGHPASISATSTKVMTESAPLASIVTWEFPAREGMPPLKAVWYDGGLKPPRPSELKSGR
;
A
#
# COMPACT_ATOMS: atom_id res chain seq x y z
N ASP A 1 19.02 19.26 -20.18
CA ASP A 1 17.99 19.45 -19.15
C ASP A 1 17.24 18.16 -18.86
N ILE A 2 16.59 18.09 -17.70
CA ILE A 2 15.70 16.98 -17.29
C ILE A 2 14.30 17.57 -17.08
N ASP A 3 13.28 17.02 -17.75
CA ASP A 3 11.88 17.51 -17.67
C ASP A 3 11.03 16.75 -16.65
N ALA A 4 11.32 15.46 -16.48
CA ALA A 4 10.54 14.56 -15.64
C ALA A 4 11.44 13.60 -14.87
N VAL A 5 10.95 13.08 -13.75
CA VAL A 5 11.59 12.00 -12.99
C VAL A 5 10.64 10.82 -12.83
N TYR A 6 11.19 9.62 -13.08
CA TYR A 6 10.58 8.36 -12.69
C TYR A 6 11.19 7.89 -11.37
N ILE A 7 10.37 7.73 -10.34
CA ILE A 7 10.82 7.37 -8.99
C ILE A 7 10.44 5.91 -8.75
N GLY A 8 11.41 5.00 -8.98
CA GLY A 8 11.29 3.56 -8.78
C GLY A 8 12.12 3.01 -7.61
N THR A 9 12.43 3.87 -6.64
CA THR A 9 13.24 3.52 -5.46
C THR A 9 12.42 2.71 -4.44
N PRO A 10 12.98 2.29 -3.29
CA PRO A 10 12.17 1.71 -2.21
C PRO A 10 11.21 2.72 -1.59
N ASP A 11 10.05 2.23 -1.11
CA ASP A 11 8.90 3.06 -0.70
C ASP A 11 9.26 4.19 0.30
N HIS A 12 10.17 3.94 1.25
CA HIS A 12 10.56 4.91 2.27
C HIS A 12 11.32 6.14 1.77
N THR A 13 11.74 6.14 0.51
CA THR A 13 12.43 7.29 -0.11
C THR A 13 11.53 8.13 -1.01
N HIS A 14 10.38 7.58 -1.43
CA HIS A 14 9.51 8.19 -2.45
C HIS A 14 9.08 9.61 -2.13
N ALA A 15 8.59 9.84 -0.90
CA ALA A 15 8.06 11.14 -0.51
C ALA A 15 9.11 12.26 -0.60
N LEU A 16 10.34 11.99 -0.15
CA LEU A 16 11.43 12.97 -0.17
C LEU A 16 11.90 13.28 -1.58
N ILE A 17 12.10 12.24 -2.41
CA ILE A 17 12.51 12.41 -3.81
C ILE A 17 11.41 13.16 -4.57
N THR A 18 10.15 12.80 -4.35
CA THR A 18 8.99 13.48 -4.95
C THR A 18 8.96 14.95 -4.58
N ILE A 19 9.06 15.30 -3.29
CA ILE A 19 9.08 16.70 -2.83
C ILE A 19 10.26 17.46 -3.44
N ALA A 20 11.45 16.86 -3.47
CA ALA A 20 12.64 17.50 -4.04
C ALA A 20 12.47 17.80 -5.54
N ALA A 21 11.86 16.89 -6.29
CA ALA A 21 11.62 17.06 -7.71
C ALA A 21 10.48 18.05 -8.00
N LEU A 22 9.40 18.04 -7.21
CA LEU A 22 8.33 19.04 -7.28
C LEU A 22 8.85 20.46 -7.05
N LYS A 23 9.71 20.66 -6.04
CA LYS A 23 10.35 21.95 -5.76
C LYS A 23 11.27 22.44 -6.89
N LYS A 24 11.71 21.55 -7.78
CA LYS A 24 12.50 21.86 -8.97
C LYS A 24 11.65 22.01 -10.23
N GLY A 25 10.32 22.00 -10.11
CA GLY A 25 9.40 22.11 -11.24
C GLY A 25 9.49 20.93 -12.22
N LYS A 26 9.78 19.72 -11.73
CA LYS A 26 9.91 18.52 -12.56
C LYS A 26 8.63 17.70 -12.54
N HIS A 27 8.21 17.21 -13.71
CA HIS A 27 7.09 16.27 -13.81
C HIS A 27 7.43 14.96 -13.07
N ILE A 28 6.44 14.36 -12.41
CA ILE A 28 6.64 13.20 -11.54
C ILE A 28 5.86 11.99 -12.04
N CYS A 29 6.54 10.85 -12.16
CA CYS A 29 5.92 9.54 -12.17
C CYS A 29 6.55 8.69 -11.04
N CYS A 30 5.84 8.51 -9.93
CA CYS A 30 6.33 7.73 -8.79
C CYS A 30 5.69 6.34 -8.77
N VAL A 31 6.49 5.31 -8.51
CA VAL A 31 5.91 3.99 -8.29
C VAL A 31 5.11 3.96 -7.00
N LYS A 32 4.12 3.08 -6.97
CA LYS A 32 3.34 2.80 -5.77
C LYS A 32 4.19 2.08 -4.69
N PRO A 33 3.84 2.23 -3.41
CA PRO A 33 3.00 3.28 -2.83
C PRO A 33 3.73 4.63 -2.81
N LEU A 34 3.04 5.76 -3.05
CA LEU A 34 3.66 7.10 -3.10
C LEU A 34 4.31 7.51 -1.77
N THR A 35 3.69 7.15 -0.65
CA THR A 35 4.11 7.57 0.70
C THR A 35 3.91 6.45 1.70
N ARG A 36 4.72 6.45 2.75
CA ARG A 36 4.64 5.50 3.86
C ARG A 36 3.72 5.95 4.98
N THR A 37 3.59 7.26 5.17
CA THR A 37 2.81 7.85 6.27
C THR A 37 1.78 8.88 5.78
N ILE A 38 0.74 9.12 6.58
CA ILE A 38 -0.25 10.19 6.34
C ILE A 38 0.42 11.56 6.32
N TYR A 39 1.44 11.75 7.17
CA TYR A 39 2.22 13.00 7.22
C TYR A 39 2.92 13.26 5.89
N GLU A 40 3.64 12.26 5.37
CA GLU A 40 4.29 12.34 4.07
C GLU A 40 3.28 12.65 2.95
N SER A 41 2.12 11.97 2.95
CA SER A 41 1.07 12.20 1.95
C SER A 41 0.61 13.66 1.95
N ARG A 42 0.35 14.24 3.13
CA ARG A 42 -0.03 15.65 3.27
C ARG A 42 1.06 16.60 2.77
N LYS A 43 2.33 16.30 3.05
CA LYS A 43 3.46 17.12 2.58
C LYS A 43 3.64 17.05 1.07
N VAL A 44 3.55 15.86 0.47
CA VAL A 44 3.65 15.67 -0.98
C VAL A 44 2.51 16.42 -1.68
N VAL A 45 1.26 16.29 -1.22
CA VAL A 45 0.10 16.99 -1.81
C VAL A 45 0.28 18.51 -1.72
N ALA A 46 0.72 19.03 -0.57
CA ALA A 46 0.93 20.47 -0.39
C ALA A 46 1.99 21.04 -1.36
N GLU A 47 3.04 20.29 -1.67
CA GLU A 47 4.06 20.71 -2.63
C GLU A 47 3.60 20.51 -4.08
N ALA A 48 2.85 19.45 -4.37
CA ALA A 48 2.31 19.18 -5.71
C ALA A 48 1.35 20.28 -6.17
N LEU A 49 0.50 20.77 -5.27
CA LEU A 49 -0.42 21.88 -5.54
C LEU A 49 0.30 23.20 -5.87
N LYS A 50 1.56 23.38 -5.44
CA LYS A 50 2.36 24.58 -5.74
C LYS A 50 3.16 24.46 -7.04
N ALA A 51 3.58 23.24 -7.38
CA ALA A 51 4.59 23.01 -8.40
C ALA A 51 4.09 23.21 -9.84
N ASN A 52 2.77 23.24 -10.07
CA ASN A 52 2.15 23.39 -11.40
C ASN A 52 2.74 22.44 -12.47
N VAL A 53 2.96 21.18 -12.09
CA VAL A 53 3.50 20.13 -12.96
C VAL A 53 2.57 18.91 -12.97
N ALA A 54 2.60 18.14 -14.06
CA ALA A 54 1.98 16.82 -14.09
C ALA A 54 2.60 15.88 -13.03
N THR A 55 1.73 15.20 -12.28
CA THR A 55 2.10 14.19 -11.27
C THR A 55 1.29 12.91 -11.48
N GLN A 56 1.94 11.76 -11.40
CA GLN A 56 1.31 10.45 -11.52
C GLN A 56 1.89 9.45 -10.52
N VAL A 57 1.04 8.57 -10.00
CA VAL A 57 1.43 7.38 -9.22
C VAL A 57 1.08 6.14 -10.03
N THR A 58 1.96 5.14 -10.09
CA THR A 58 1.75 3.91 -10.87
C THR A 58 0.78 2.91 -10.22
N ALA A 59 -0.26 3.38 -9.52
CA ALA A 59 -1.34 2.53 -9.04
C ALA A 59 -2.20 2.04 -10.20
N SER A 60 -3.08 1.06 -9.96
CA SER A 60 -3.98 0.54 -11.00
C SER A 60 -4.79 1.69 -11.58
N ALA A 61 -4.80 1.78 -12.91
CA ALA A 61 -5.48 2.84 -13.63
C ALA A 61 -6.97 2.82 -13.29
N ASN A 62 -7.51 3.96 -12.88
CA ASN A 62 -8.96 4.14 -12.78
C ASN A 62 -9.60 4.42 -14.16
N SER A 63 -8.79 4.61 -15.20
CA SER A 63 -9.23 4.86 -16.58
C SER A 63 -9.34 3.60 -17.44
N THR A 64 -9.19 2.40 -16.87
CA THR A 64 -9.47 1.16 -17.62
C THR A 64 -10.95 1.09 -18.01
N GLU A 65 -11.26 0.48 -19.15
CA GLU A 65 -12.64 0.25 -19.61
C GLU A 65 -13.52 -0.37 -18.52
N ALA A 66 -13.04 -1.45 -17.88
CA ALA A 66 -13.78 -2.10 -16.80
C ALA A 66 -14.05 -1.15 -15.61
N GLY A 67 -13.09 -0.30 -15.26
CA GLY A 67 -13.24 0.71 -14.20
C GLY A 67 -14.20 1.85 -14.56
N CYS A 68 -14.18 2.33 -15.81
CA CYS A 68 -15.13 3.30 -16.35
C CYS A 68 -16.54 2.74 -16.34
N ARG A 69 -16.75 1.58 -16.97
CA ARG A 69 -18.04 0.90 -16.99
C ARG A 69 -18.60 0.58 -15.60
N THR A 70 -17.75 0.19 -14.65
CA THR A 70 -18.18 -0.03 -13.25
C THR A 70 -18.72 1.26 -12.62
N CYS A 71 -18.06 2.40 -12.87
CA CYS A 71 -18.52 3.69 -12.36
C CYS A 71 -19.84 4.10 -13.01
N GLU A 72 -19.94 3.98 -14.33
CA GLU A 72 -21.15 4.32 -15.11
C GLU A 72 -22.35 3.50 -14.64
N MET A 73 -22.21 2.19 -14.47
CA MET A 73 -23.29 1.33 -13.96
C MET A 73 -23.75 1.73 -12.56
N ILE A 74 -22.84 2.13 -11.68
CA ILE A 74 -23.19 2.62 -10.34
C ILE A 74 -23.91 3.97 -10.43
N TRP A 75 -23.44 4.87 -11.29
CA TRP A 75 -24.03 6.20 -11.45
C TRP A 75 -25.40 6.17 -12.15
N ASP A 76 -25.63 5.19 -13.03
CA ASP A 76 -26.93 4.91 -13.67
C ASP A 76 -27.93 4.21 -12.72
N GLY A 77 -27.48 3.82 -11.51
CA GLY A 77 -28.35 3.19 -10.52
C GLY A 77 -28.60 1.70 -10.76
N ALA A 78 -27.76 1.02 -11.55
CA ALA A 78 -27.96 -0.39 -11.94
C ALA A 78 -28.09 -1.36 -10.75
N ILE A 79 -27.49 -1.03 -9.60
CA ILE A 79 -27.59 -1.80 -8.35
C ILE A 79 -28.25 -1.02 -7.21
N GLY A 80 -28.84 0.14 -7.55
CA GLY A 80 -29.34 1.10 -6.59
C GLY A 80 -28.25 1.60 -5.64
N ASP A 81 -28.61 1.68 -4.38
CA ASP A 81 -28.05 2.61 -3.43
C ASP A 81 -27.00 1.90 -2.56
N VAL A 82 -25.71 2.01 -2.92
CA VAL A 82 -24.62 1.20 -2.32
C VAL A 82 -24.34 1.61 -0.86
N ARG A 83 -24.46 0.65 0.07
CA ARG A 83 -24.24 0.82 1.53
C ARG A 83 -22.97 0.15 2.06
N GLU A 84 -22.47 -0.88 1.38
CA GLU A 84 -21.27 -1.62 1.82
C GLU A 84 -20.40 -2.02 0.62
N VAL A 85 -19.08 -1.94 0.78
CA VAL A 85 -18.09 -2.42 -0.19
C VAL A 85 -17.02 -3.25 0.50
N HIS A 86 -16.72 -4.42 -0.06
CA HIS A 86 -15.64 -5.28 0.41
C HIS A 86 -14.49 -5.27 -0.58
N ILE A 87 -13.28 -5.05 -0.08
CA ILE A 87 -12.05 -4.94 -0.84
C ILE A 87 -11.05 -5.90 -0.21
N TRP A 88 -10.44 -6.80 -0.99
CA TRP A 88 -9.47 -7.73 -0.41
C TRP A 88 -8.26 -7.96 -1.28
N SER A 89 -7.23 -8.53 -0.67
CA SER A 89 -5.98 -8.86 -1.33
C SER A 89 -5.46 -10.20 -0.85
N ASN A 90 -4.85 -10.97 -1.75
CA ASN A 90 -4.06 -12.15 -1.38
C ASN A 90 -2.63 -11.78 -0.92
N ARG A 91 -2.35 -10.50 -0.69
CA ARG A 91 -1.10 -10.05 -0.06
C ARG A 91 -1.18 -10.30 1.45
N PRO A 92 -0.03 -10.49 2.10
CA PRO A 92 1.34 -10.28 1.62
C PRO A 92 1.88 -11.42 0.74
N LEU A 93 2.80 -11.11 -0.18
CA LEU A 93 3.66 -12.11 -0.86
C LEU A 93 5.14 -11.93 -0.45
N TRP A 94 5.34 -11.31 0.70
CA TRP A 94 6.60 -11.09 1.37
C TRP A 94 6.38 -11.37 2.86
N PRO A 95 7.45 -11.58 3.64
CA PRO A 95 7.36 -11.62 5.08
C PRO A 95 6.65 -10.41 5.70
N GLN A 96 5.58 -10.64 6.47
CA GLN A 96 5.04 -9.67 7.41
C GLN A 96 4.63 -10.37 8.73
N GLY A 97 4.46 -9.63 9.81
CA GLY A 97 4.19 -10.17 11.15
C GLY A 97 5.41 -10.83 11.81
N MET A 98 6.62 -10.43 11.41
CA MET A 98 7.89 -11.00 11.85
C MET A 98 8.65 -10.09 12.83
N THR A 99 9.54 -10.71 13.60
CA THR A 99 10.59 -10.04 14.36
C THR A 99 11.86 -9.90 13.52
N ARG A 100 12.62 -8.83 13.76
CA ARG A 100 13.95 -8.67 13.16
C ARG A 100 14.92 -9.72 13.71
N PRO A 101 15.70 -10.40 12.86
CA PRO A 101 16.74 -11.31 13.32
C PRO A 101 17.85 -10.51 14.02
N LYS A 102 18.50 -11.13 15.01
CA LYS A 102 19.58 -10.48 15.77
C LYS A 102 20.87 -10.35 14.94
N GLY A 103 21.73 -9.43 15.38
CA GLY A 103 23.07 -9.23 14.83
C GLY A 103 23.11 -8.37 13.58
N ALA A 104 24.26 -8.40 12.91
CA ALA A 104 24.53 -7.72 11.65
C ALA A 104 25.30 -8.67 10.75
N ASP A 105 25.14 -8.53 9.43
CA ASP A 105 26.01 -9.18 8.45
C ASP A 105 26.94 -8.13 7.83
N PRO A 106 28.09 -8.54 7.26
CA PRO A 106 28.93 -7.63 6.48
C PRO A 106 28.14 -7.01 5.32
N ILE A 107 28.26 -5.71 5.15
CA ILE A 107 27.67 -5.00 4.01
C ILE A 107 28.55 -5.30 2.79
N PRO A 108 28.01 -5.82 1.68
CA PRO A 108 28.80 -6.02 0.46
C PRO A 108 29.37 -4.69 -0.06
N ASP A 109 30.61 -4.68 -0.54
CA ASP A 109 31.26 -3.47 -1.08
C ASP A 109 30.50 -2.83 -2.26
N THR A 110 29.65 -3.63 -2.93
CA THR A 110 28.78 -3.19 -4.03
C THR A 110 27.44 -2.61 -3.57
N PHE A 111 27.20 -2.49 -2.27
CA PHE A 111 25.90 -2.07 -1.73
C PHE A 111 26.06 -1.00 -0.65
N ASP A 112 25.72 0.23 -0.99
CA ASP A 112 25.69 1.33 -0.02
C ASP A 112 24.43 1.23 0.86
N TRP A 113 24.61 0.63 2.04
CA TRP A 113 23.53 0.47 3.00
C TRP A 113 22.98 1.79 3.53
N ASN A 114 23.84 2.80 3.72
CA ASN A 114 23.41 4.11 4.21
C ASN A 114 22.54 4.81 3.17
N LEU A 115 22.94 4.76 1.90
CA LEU A 115 22.13 5.28 0.79
C LEU A 115 20.80 4.54 0.66
N TRP A 116 20.80 3.21 0.78
CA TRP A 116 19.57 2.41 0.71
C TRP A 116 18.62 2.69 1.88
N LEU A 117 19.15 2.83 3.11
CA LEU A 117 18.35 3.22 4.29
C LEU A 117 17.70 4.59 4.09
N GLY A 118 18.42 5.53 3.47
CA GLY A 118 17.91 6.87 3.20
C GLY A 118 17.35 7.54 4.47
N PRO A 119 16.09 7.98 4.49
CA PRO A 119 15.51 8.65 5.66
C PRO A 119 15.05 7.71 6.78
N ALA A 120 15.15 6.39 6.59
CA ALA A 120 14.78 5.44 7.63
C ALA A 120 15.76 5.51 8.81
N ARG A 121 15.31 5.05 9.99
CA ARG A 121 16.19 4.94 11.15
C ARG A 121 17.34 3.99 10.83
N MET A 122 18.56 4.36 11.26
CA MET A 122 19.72 3.48 11.14
C MET A 122 19.40 2.13 11.78
N ARG A 123 19.64 1.06 11.02
CA ARG A 123 19.57 -0.30 11.53
C ARG A 123 20.71 -1.15 10.95
N PRO A 124 21.12 -2.21 11.66
CA PRO A 124 22.11 -3.14 11.14
C PRO A 124 21.68 -3.74 9.81
N PHE A 125 22.62 -3.86 8.88
CA PHE A 125 22.41 -4.66 7.68
C PHE A 125 22.29 -6.13 8.07
N LYS A 126 21.35 -6.82 7.44
CA LYS A 126 21.19 -8.27 7.54
C LYS A 126 20.85 -8.78 6.15
N ASP A 127 21.68 -9.68 5.62
CA ASP A 127 21.51 -10.21 4.28
C ASP A 127 20.36 -11.21 4.27
N LYS A 128 20.48 -12.29 5.07
CA LYS A 128 19.55 -13.43 5.03
C LYS A 128 18.89 -13.73 6.36
N TRP A 129 17.68 -14.27 6.27
CA TRP A 129 17.00 -14.88 7.40
C TRP A 129 17.78 -16.11 7.92
N PRO A 130 17.82 -16.33 9.25
CA PRO A 130 18.38 -17.56 9.82
C PRO A 130 17.64 -18.82 9.29
N PRO A 131 18.33 -19.97 9.09
CA PRO A 131 17.78 -21.20 8.48
C PRO A 131 16.53 -21.82 9.13
N GLU A 132 16.11 -21.35 10.30
CA GLU A 132 14.94 -21.86 11.05
C GLU A 132 13.98 -20.74 11.46
N HIS A 133 14.14 -19.54 10.90
CA HIS A 133 13.23 -18.45 11.22
C HIS A 133 11.84 -18.74 10.66
N LEU A 134 10.78 -18.58 11.46
CA LEU A 134 9.37 -18.80 11.07
C LEU A 134 8.93 -18.00 9.82
N THR A 135 9.69 -16.95 9.48
CA THR A 135 9.50 -16.17 8.26
C THR A 135 9.76 -16.98 6.99
N LEU A 136 10.59 -18.03 7.05
CA LEU A 136 10.90 -18.85 5.90
C LEU A 136 9.65 -19.54 5.32
N ASP A 137 8.65 -19.86 6.15
CA ASP A 137 7.36 -20.41 5.71
C ASP A 137 6.54 -19.43 4.86
N GLN A 138 6.72 -18.12 5.09
CA GLN A 138 6.11 -17.08 4.27
C GLN A 138 6.87 -16.85 2.95
N ILE A 139 8.18 -17.13 2.94
CA ILE A 139 9.02 -16.99 1.74
C ILE A 139 8.81 -18.17 0.80
N SER A 140 8.71 -19.39 1.32
CA SER A 140 8.48 -20.61 0.54
C SER A 140 7.09 -20.64 -0.10
N SER A 141 6.10 -20.02 0.54
CA SER A 141 4.75 -19.82 -0.01
C SER A 141 4.64 -18.58 -0.93
N GLY A 142 5.67 -17.73 -0.98
CA GLY A 142 5.70 -16.50 -1.77
C GLY A 142 6.44 -16.62 -3.10
N ARG A 143 6.03 -15.83 -4.11
CA ARG A 143 6.66 -15.82 -5.46
C ARG A 143 8.12 -15.33 -5.48
N SER A 144 8.65 -14.82 -4.38
CA SER A 144 9.97 -14.17 -4.39
C SER A 144 11.13 -15.16 -4.23
N GLY A 145 10.95 -16.29 -3.51
CA GLY A 145 12.02 -17.26 -3.21
C GLY A 145 13.26 -16.66 -2.54
N ARG A 146 13.19 -15.41 -2.08
CA ARG A 146 14.34 -14.63 -1.60
C ARG A 146 14.45 -14.76 -0.09
N LEU A 147 15.54 -15.38 0.37
CA LEU A 147 15.92 -15.48 1.78
C LEU A 147 16.31 -14.14 2.42
N ALA A 148 16.20 -13.03 1.70
CA ALA A 148 16.72 -11.75 2.15
C ALA A 148 15.87 -11.10 3.25
N VAL A 149 16.48 -10.37 4.18
CA VAL A 149 15.73 -9.73 5.28
C VAL A 149 15.01 -8.46 4.82
N TYR A 150 15.69 -7.62 4.02
CA TYR A 150 15.19 -6.31 3.59
C TYR A 150 15.17 -6.16 2.06
N HIS A 151 16.33 -5.99 1.45
CA HIS A 151 16.51 -5.78 0.01
C HIS A 151 16.57 -7.14 -0.72
N PRO A 152 15.94 -7.32 -1.91
CA PRO A 152 15.30 -6.31 -2.74
C PRO A 152 13.79 -6.19 -2.63
N TRP A 153 13.14 -7.05 -1.85
CA TRP A 153 11.69 -7.20 -1.92
C TRP A 153 11.01 -7.14 -0.55
N ASN A 154 11.65 -7.72 0.46
CA ASN A 154 11.03 -7.97 1.77
C ASN A 154 10.91 -6.71 2.63
N PHE A 155 11.53 -5.59 2.21
CA PHE A 155 11.38 -4.26 2.82
C PHE A 155 9.92 -3.85 2.99
N ARG A 156 9.01 -4.31 2.12
CA ARG A 156 7.57 -4.00 2.14
C ARG A 156 6.87 -4.36 3.46
N GLY A 157 7.35 -5.38 4.15
CA GLY A 157 6.78 -5.84 5.43
C GLY A 157 7.27 -5.07 6.66
N TRP A 158 8.32 -4.27 6.51
CA TRP A 158 8.92 -3.51 7.61
C TRP A 158 8.36 -2.10 7.68
N TRP A 159 7.93 -1.68 8.85
CA TRP A 159 7.34 -0.35 9.01
C TRP A 159 8.30 0.76 8.62
N ASP A 160 9.61 0.64 8.84
CA ASP A 160 10.57 1.68 8.46
C ASP A 160 10.71 1.85 6.94
N PHE A 161 10.38 0.82 6.14
CA PHE A 161 10.68 0.79 4.71
C PHE A 161 9.45 0.76 3.82
N GLY A 162 8.42 0.01 4.20
CA GLY A 162 7.21 -0.18 3.41
C GLY A 162 5.94 0.09 4.21
N THR A 163 4.82 -0.35 3.66
CA THR A 163 3.47 -0.05 4.19
C THR A 163 2.62 -1.30 4.45
N GLY A 164 3.22 -2.49 4.45
CA GLY A 164 2.49 -3.75 4.53
C GLY A 164 1.53 -3.97 3.36
N ALA A 165 0.71 -5.01 3.46
CA ALA A 165 -0.24 -5.38 2.41
C ALA A 165 -1.26 -4.28 2.08
N LEU A 166 -1.84 -3.63 3.10
CA LEU A 166 -2.83 -2.56 2.91
C LEU A 166 -2.27 -1.36 2.14
N GLY A 167 -1.11 -0.81 2.51
CA GLY A 167 -0.60 0.35 1.78
C GLY A 167 -0.10 -0.02 0.37
N ASP A 168 0.49 -1.21 0.21
CA ASP A 168 1.04 -1.68 -1.06
C ASP A 168 -0.04 -2.00 -2.11
N MET A 169 -1.19 -2.53 -1.68
CA MET A 169 -2.28 -2.95 -2.59
C MET A 169 -3.55 -2.13 -2.47
N GLY A 170 -3.80 -1.51 -1.32
CA GLY A 170 -4.97 -0.67 -1.11
C GLY A 170 -5.01 0.48 -2.12
N CYS A 171 -3.87 1.10 -2.44
CA CYS A 171 -3.80 2.13 -3.47
C CYS A 171 -4.26 1.66 -4.87
N HIS A 172 -4.11 0.36 -5.19
CA HIS A 172 -4.63 -0.22 -6.42
C HIS A 172 -6.14 -0.46 -6.35
N HIS A 173 -6.62 -1.05 -5.25
CA HIS A 173 -7.99 -1.55 -5.17
C HIS A 173 -9.01 -0.51 -4.72
N PHE A 174 -8.61 0.49 -3.94
CA PHE A 174 -9.51 1.57 -3.49
C PHE A 174 -9.79 2.61 -4.57
N ASN A 175 -9.00 2.68 -5.64
CA ASN A 175 -9.10 3.74 -6.65
C ASN A 175 -10.49 3.75 -7.33
N ILE A 176 -11.00 2.59 -7.73
CA ILE A 176 -12.31 2.46 -8.38
C ILE A 176 -13.46 2.73 -7.39
N PRO A 177 -13.55 2.07 -6.21
CA PRO A 177 -14.58 2.39 -5.22
C PRO A 177 -14.58 3.87 -4.82
N LYS A 178 -13.39 4.47 -4.63
CA LYS A 178 -13.27 5.89 -4.31
C LYS A 178 -13.92 6.76 -5.39
N ARG A 179 -13.67 6.48 -6.67
CA ARG A 179 -14.26 7.24 -7.78
C ARG A 179 -15.77 6.96 -7.92
N ALA A 180 -16.15 5.69 -8.03
CA ALA A 180 -17.53 5.28 -8.28
C ALA A 180 -18.47 5.77 -7.17
N LEU A 181 -18.02 5.70 -5.91
CA LEU A 181 -18.83 6.02 -4.73
C LEU A 181 -18.54 7.41 -4.15
N LYS A 182 -17.74 8.23 -4.85
CA LYS A 182 -17.38 9.61 -4.48
C LYS A 182 -16.84 9.72 -3.04
N LEU A 183 -15.92 8.84 -2.67
CA LEU A 183 -15.43 8.75 -1.29
C LEU A 183 -14.43 9.86 -0.96
N GLY A 184 -14.77 10.64 0.07
CA GLY A 184 -13.91 11.63 0.72
C GLY A 184 -13.18 11.06 1.92
N HIS A 185 -13.17 11.80 3.02
CA HIS A 185 -12.62 11.32 4.29
C HIS A 185 -13.64 10.48 5.07
N PRO A 186 -13.20 9.38 5.71
CA PRO A 186 -14.05 8.59 6.59
C PRO A 186 -14.37 9.38 7.88
N ALA A 187 -15.55 9.12 8.45
CA ALA A 187 -15.94 9.61 9.77
C ALA A 187 -15.24 8.80 10.89
N SER A 188 -15.02 7.51 10.68
CA SER A 188 -14.28 6.66 11.60
C SER A 188 -13.57 5.52 10.89
N ILE A 189 -12.56 4.97 11.56
CA ILE A 189 -11.80 3.80 11.12
C ILE A 189 -11.65 2.87 12.32
N SER A 190 -11.94 1.59 12.12
CA SER A 190 -11.63 0.53 13.08
C SER A 190 -10.81 -0.56 12.40
N ALA A 191 -9.93 -1.22 13.15
CA ALA A 191 -9.08 -2.26 12.60
C ALA A 191 -8.94 -3.42 13.60
N THR A 192 -8.99 -4.63 13.07
CA THR A 192 -8.63 -5.86 13.77
C THR A 192 -7.51 -6.51 12.99
N SER A 193 -6.49 -7.01 13.68
CA SER A 193 -5.37 -7.68 13.03
C SER A 193 -4.88 -8.87 13.85
N THR A 194 -3.99 -9.66 13.24
CA THR A 194 -3.07 -10.50 14.02
C THR A 194 -2.23 -9.62 14.95
N LYS A 195 -1.41 -10.25 15.81
CA LYS A 195 -0.51 -9.55 16.74
C LYS A 195 0.20 -8.37 16.06
N VAL A 196 0.02 -7.19 16.64
CA VAL A 196 0.68 -5.96 16.19
C VAL A 196 2.15 -6.05 16.60
N MET A 197 3.03 -5.95 15.60
CA MET A 197 4.48 -5.94 15.79
C MET A 197 4.98 -4.50 15.76
N THR A 198 6.08 -4.22 16.48
CA THR A 198 6.65 -2.88 16.57
C THR A 198 7.42 -2.48 15.30
N GLU A 199 8.04 -3.43 14.62
CA GLU A 199 8.89 -3.18 13.45
C GLU A 199 8.26 -3.62 12.12
N SER A 200 7.20 -4.43 12.14
CA SER A 200 6.60 -5.03 10.94
C SER A 200 5.09 -4.91 10.90
N ALA A 201 4.53 -4.91 9.68
CA ALA A 201 3.10 -4.94 9.47
C ALA A 201 2.49 -6.27 9.99
N PRO A 202 1.23 -6.28 10.47
CA PRO A 202 0.59 -7.51 10.93
C PRO A 202 0.44 -8.52 9.78
N LEU A 203 0.46 -9.82 10.09
CA LEU A 203 0.31 -10.90 9.09
C LEU A 203 -1.01 -10.82 8.33
N ALA A 204 -2.10 -10.52 9.03
CA ALA A 204 -3.41 -10.30 8.45
C ALA A 204 -4.17 -9.19 9.18
N SER A 205 -5.04 -8.50 8.46
CA SER A 205 -5.88 -7.43 8.99
C SER A 205 -7.24 -7.37 8.30
N ILE A 206 -8.21 -6.88 9.07
CA ILE A 206 -9.50 -6.40 8.61
C ILE A 206 -9.60 -4.94 9.05
N VAL A 207 -9.83 -4.03 8.09
CA VAL A 207 -9.95 -2.60 8.39
C VAL A 207 -11.28 -2.10 7.85
N THR A 208 -12.06 -1.45 8.70
CA THR A 208 -13.37 -0.90 8.36
C THR A 208 -13.32 0.62 8.41
N TRP A 209 -13.80 1.25 7.34
CA TRP A 209 -14.03 2.68 7.25
C TRP A 209 -15.52 2.96 7.19
N GLU A 210 -15.99 3.88 8.03
CA GLU A 210 -17.34 4.41 7.95
C GLU A 210 -17.29 5.77 7.27
N PHE A 211 -17.93 5.89 6.11
CA PHE A 211 -18.04 7.15 5.37
C PHE A 211 -19.41 7.78 5.62
N PRO A 212 -19.47 9.11 5.84
CA PRO A 212 -20.75 9.81 5.96
C PRO A 212 -21.50 9.80 4.62
N ALA A 213 -22.78 10.20 4.67
CA ALA A 213 -23.51 10.52 3.45
C ALA A 213 -22.76 11.59 2.64
N ARG A 214 -22.86 11.47 1.32
CA ARG A 214 -22.18 12.33 0.35
C ARG A 214 -23.14 12.67 -0.79
N GLU A 215 -22.66 13.35 -1.83
CA GLU A 215 -23.42 13.87 -2.98
C GLU A 215 -24.56 12.96 -3.50
N GLY A 216 -25.76 13.07 -2.93
CA GLY A 216 -26.94 12.27 -3.31
C GLY A 216 -26.83 10.77 -2.98
N MET A 217 -25.97 10.43 -2.03
CA MET A 217 -25.40 9.10 -1.88
C MET A 217 -25.33 8.78 -0.37
N PRO A 218 -25.82 7.61 0.10
CA PRO A 218 -25.97 7.27 1.52
C PRO A 218 -24.65 7.18 2.30
N PRO A 219 -24.68 7.01 3.64
CA PRO A 219 -23.50 6.52 4.36
C PRO A 219 -23.03 5.17 3.79
N LEU A 220 -21.71 4.96 3.80
CA LEU A 220 -21.08 3.76 3.23
C LEU A 220 -20.07 3.16 4.20
N LYS A 221 -20.17 1.85 4.42
CA LYS A 221 -19.15 1.04 5.06
C LYS A 221 -18.20 0.45 4.03
N ALA A 222 -16.90 0.64 4.17
CA ALA A 222 -15.89 -0.03 3.35
C ALA A 222 -15.04 -0.94 4.23
N VAL A 223 -14.85 -2.20 3.81
CA VAL A 223 -14.08 -3.19 4.57
C VAL A 223 -12.94 -3.75 3.72
N TRP A 224 -11.72 -3.63 4.24
CA TRP A 224 -10.50 -4.24 3.70
C TRP A 224 -10.21 -5.58 4.35
N TYR A 225 -9.68 -6.53 3.57
CA TYR A 225 -9.15 -7.80 4.06
C TYR A 225 -7.80 -8.12 3.42
N ASP A 226 -6.83 -8.54 4.22
CA ASP A 226 -5.55 -9.10 3.72
C ASP A 226 -5.09 -10.30 4.56
N GLY A 227 -3.93 -10.87 4.22
CA GLY A 227 -3.36 -12.01 4.92
C GLY A 227 -4.12 -13.31 4.72
N GLY A 228 -4.80 -13.46 3.57
CA GLY A 228 -5.62 -14.63 3.24
C GLY A 228 -7.07 -14.54 3.71
N LEU A 229 -7.42 -13.50 4.48
CA LEU A 229 -8.80 -13.23 4.86
C LEU A 229 -9.62 -12.78 3.64
N LYS A 230 -10.91 -13.13 3.66
CA LYS A 230 -11.89 -12.79 2.62
C LYS A 230 -13.15 -12.27 3.28
N PRO A 231 -13.97 -11.46 2.56
CA PRO A 231 -15.28 -11.11 3.07
C PRO A 231 -16.13 -12.36 3.33
N PRO A 232 -17.07 -12.30 4.29
CA PRO A 232 -18.04 -13.36 4.47
C PRO A 232 -18.82 -13.57 3.17
N ARG A 233 -19.26 -14.81 2.94
CA ARG A 233 -20.15 -15.10 1.83
C ARG A 233 -21.47 -14.35 2.04
N PRO A 234 -21.95 -13.56 1.07
CA PRO A 234 -23.28 -12.97 1.13
C PRO A 234 -24.35 -14.04 1.32
N SER A 235 -25.34 -13.79 2.18
CA SER A 235 -26.40 -14.76 2.49
C SER A 235 -27.28 -15.06 1.29
N GLU A 236 -27.38 -14.13 0.34
CA GLU A 236 -28.16 -14.21 -0.89
C GLU A 236 -27.52 -15.14 -1.94
N LEU A 237 -26.23 -15.47 -1.79
CA LEU A 237 -25.49 -16.31 -2.72
C LEU A 237 -25.75 -17.81 -2.42
N LYS A 238 -26.60 -18.43 -3.26
CA LYS A 238 -26.93 -19.88 -3.21
C LYS A 238 -25.69 -20.77 -3.12
N SER A 239 -25.73 -21.83 -2.31
CA SER A 239 -24.60 -22.77 -2.15
C SER A 239 -24.05 -23.28 -3.49
N GLY A 240 -22.72 -23.40 -3.61
CA GLY A 240 -22.03 -23.88 -4.82
C GLY A 240 -21.85 -22.85 -5.95
N ARG A 241 -22.25 -21.59 -5.75
CA ARG A 241 -21.97 -20.46 -6.66
C ARG A 241 -20.94 -19.48 -6.12
#